data_AF-A0AA86MJ59-F1
#
_entry.id   AF-A0AA86MJ59-F1
#
_cell.length_a   1.000
_cell.length_b   1.000
_cell.length_c   1.000
_cell.angle_alpha   90.00
_cell.angle_beta   90.00
_cell.angle_gamma   90.00
#
_symmetry.space_group_name_H-M   'P 1'
#
loop_
_entity.id
_entity.type
_entity.pdbx_description
1 polymer ?
#
loop_
_entity_poly.entity_id
_entity_poly.type
_entity_poly.pdbx_seq_one_letter_code
_entity_poly.pdbx_strand_id
1 'polypeptide(L)' 'MNRKCKCGSYLAPYVNMNEFAECMDCHKAYILKDGEYKQVSKMQFHTEFRKKLIERQKSNKY' A
#
# COMPACT_ATOMS: atom_id res chain seq x y z
N MET A 1 -15.12 1.06 0.93
CA MET A 1 -13.67 1.34 0.86
C MET A 1 -13.38 2.07 -0.45
N ASN A 2 -13.10 3.37 -0.41
CA ASN A 2 -12.88 4.14 -1.64
C ASN A 2 -11.52 3.75 -2.26
N ARG A 3 -11.55 3.09 -3.43
CA ARG A 3 -10.37 2.61 -4.17
C ARG A 3 -10.04 3.50 -5.36
N LYS A 4 -10.35 4.80 -5.28
CA LYS A 4 -10.04 5.76 -6.36
C LYS A 4 -8.93 6.71 -5.94
N CYS A 5 -8.01 6.95 -6.87
CA CYS A 5 -7.03 8.02 -6.78
C CYS A 5 -7.70 9.37 -7.11
N LYS A 6 -7.08 10.47 -6.67
CA LYS A 6 -7.49 11.83 -7.07
C LYS A 6 -7.46 12.07 -8.57
N CYS A 7 -6.68 11.30 -9.33
CA CYS A 7 -6.66 11.37 -10.80
C CYS A 7 -7.83 10.66 -11.49
N GLY A 8 -8.74 10.03 -10.74
CA GLY A 8 -9.90 9.31 -11.28
C GLY A 8 -9.67 7.81 -11.50
N SER A 9 -8.40 7.39 -11.61
CA SER A 9 -8.02 5.98 -11.75
C SER A 9 -8.26 5.15 -10.49
N TYR A 10 -8.20 3.83 -10.65
CA TYR A 10 -8.30 2.87 -9.57
C TYR A 10 -6.97 2.70 -8.82
N LEU A 11 -7.08 2.37 -7.54
CA LEU A 11 -5.97 1.89 -6.72
C LEU A 11 -5.88 0.37 -6.86
N ALA A 12 -4.71 -0.11 -7.25
CA ALA A 12 -4.35 -1.52 -7.31
C ALA A 12 -3.60 -1.92 -6.04
N PRO A 13 -4.19 -2.74 -5.15
CA PRO A 13 -3.50 -3.25 -3.97
C PRO A 13 -2.47 -4.31 -4.34
N TYR A 14 -1.40 -4.42 -3.54
CA TYR A 14 -0.40 -5.47 -3.72
C TYR A 14 -0.93 -6.82 -3.27
N VAL A 15 -0.66 -7.85 -4.07
CA VAL A 15 -1.01 -9.25 -3.74
C VAL A 15 -0.34 -9.63 -2.42
N ASN A 16 -1.12 -10.23 -1.52
CA ASN A 16 -0.71 -10.61 -0.17
C ASN A 16 -0.34 -9.42 0.75
N MET A 17 -0.44 -8.17 0.30
CA MET A 17 -0.10 -6.96 1.06
C MET A 17 -1.13 -5.87 0.77
N ASN A 18 -2.40 -6.21 0.96
CA ASN A 18 -3.56 -5.41 0.56
C ASN A 18 -3.60 -4.03 1.24
N GLU A 19 -2.87 -3.85 2.34
CA GLU A 19 -2.71 -2.56 3.03
C GLU A 19 -1.85 -1.56 2.24
N PHE A 20 -1.16 -2.02 1.19
CA PHE A 20 -0.39 -1.20 0.26
C PHE A 20 -1.04 -1.20 -1.11
N ALA A 21 -1.13 -0.04 -1.74
CA ALA A 21 -1.66 0.10 -3.09
C ALA A 21 -0.97 1.21 -3.87
N GLU A 22 -1.02 1.12 -5.19
CA GLU A 22 -0.63 2.19 -6.09
C GLU A 22 -1.77 2.56 -7.03
N CYS A 23 -1.81 3.83 -7.42
CA CYS A 23 -2.67 4.25 -8.51
C CYS A 23 -2.19 3.63 -9.84
N MET A 24 -3.11 3.03 -10.60
CA MET A 24 -2.77 2.37 -11.87
C MET A 24 -2.22 3.32 -12.94
N ASP A 25 -2.64 4.59 -12.93
CA ASP A 25 -2.21 5.54 -13.96
C ASP A 25 -1.07 6.47 -13.49
N CYS A 26 -1.19 7.07 -12.31
CA CYS A 26 -0.21 8.07 -11.85
C CYS A 26 0.83 7.53 -10.86
N HIS A 27 0.79 6.23 -10.53
CA HIS A 27 1.76 5.54 -9.67
C HIS A 27 2.01 6.24 -8.31
N LYS A 28 1.01 6.99 -7.83
CA LYS A 28 1.02 7.55 -6.48
C LYS A 28 0.79 6.41 -5.51
N ALA A 29 1.57 6.43 -4.44
CA ALA A 29 1.56 5.40 -3.41
C ALA A 29 0.46 5.67 -2.36
N TYR A 30 -0.18 4.60 -1.92
CA TYR A 30 -1.26 4.64 -0.93
C TYR A 30 -1.05 3.56 0.13
N ILE A 31 -1.37 3.90 1.37
CA ILE A 31 -1.41 2.97 2.51
C ILE A 31 -2.81 2.98 3.09
N LEU A 32 -3.34 1.81 3.39
CA LEU A 32 -4.60 1.62 4.08
C LEU A 32 -4.43 1.97 5.56
N LYS A 33 -5.15 3.00 6.02
CA LYS A 33 -5.24 3.39 7.42
C LYS A 33 -6.71 3.56 7.79
N ASP A 34 -7.13 2.94 8.89
CA ASP A 34 -8.49 3.05 9.42
C ASP A 34 -9.59 2.74 8.38
N GLY A 35 -9.34 1.75 7.51
CA GLY A 35 -10.28 1.35 6.46
C GLY A 35 -10.29 2.22 5.20
N GLU A 36 -9.42 3.23 5.10
CA GLU A 36 -9.28 4.10 3.93
C GLU A 36 -7.86 4.18 3.37
N TYR A 37 -7.71 4.19 2.04
CA TYR A 37 -6.41 4.43 1.42
C TYR A 37 -6.03 5.91 1.50
N LYS A 38 -4.94 6.20 2.19
CA LYS A 38 -4.34 7.53 2.28
C LYS A 38 -3.12 7.60 1.38
N GLN A 39 -3.05 8.66 0.57
CA GLN A 39 -1.88 8.91 -0.27
C GLN A 39 -0.68 9.23 0.63
N VAL A 40 0.46 8.62 0.34
CA VAL A 40 1.73 8.85 1.04
C VAL A 40 2.83 9.18 0.03
N SER A 41 3.98 9.62 0.53
CA SER A 41 5.18 9.72 -0.31
C SER A 41 5.69 8.33 -0.68
N LYS A 42 6.36 8.19 -1.83
CA LYS A 42 6.99 6.91 -2.22
C LYS A 42 8.02 6.45 -1.19
N MET A 43 8.76 7.38 -0.58
CA MET A 43 9.72 7.06 0.48
C MET A 43 9.02 6.41 1.67
N GLN A 44 7.95 7.03 2.18
CA GLN A 44 7.18 6.47 3.29
C GLN A 44 6.59 5.10 2.94
N PHE A 45 6.06 4.95 1.72
CA PHE A 45 5.56 3.67 1.23
C PHE A 45 6.63 2.58 1.28
N HIS A 46 7.81 2.82 0.72
CA HIS A 46 8.91 1.84 0.74
C HIS A 46 9.37 1.50 2.17
N THR A 47 9.44 2.49 3.06
CA THR A 47 9.81 2.27 4.46
C THR A 47 8.82 1.33 5.14
N GLU A 48 7.52 1.60 5.05
CA GLU A 48 6.49 0.79 5.69
C GLU A 48 6.36 -0.59 5.05
N PHE A 49 6.44 -0.66 3.71
CA PHE A 49 6.42 -1.93 2.99
C PHE A 49 7.58 -2.84 3.41
N ARG A 50 8.79 -2.29 3.54
CA ARG A 50 9.96 -3.06 3.99
C ARG A 50 9.82 -3.54 5.43
N LYS A 51 9.28 -2.71 6.34
CA LYS A 51 8.99 -3.13 7.72
C LYS A 51 8.06 -4.34 7.73
N LYS A 52 6.95 -4.26 6.97
CA LYS A 52 5.98 -5.36 6.87
C LYS A 52 6.58 -6.64 6.30
N LEU A 53 7.42 -6.53 5.26
CA LEU A 53 8.12 -7.68 4.70
C LEU A 53 9.00 -8.38 5.75
N ILE A 54 9.75 -7.61 6.55
CA ILE A 54 10.59 -8.17 7.62
C ILE A 54 9.74 -8.85 8.69
N GLU A 55 8.62 -8.25 9.09
CA GLU A 55 7.69 -8.84 10.05
C GLU A 55 7.14 -10.19 9.55
N ARG A 56 6.72 -10.27 8.29
CA ARG A 56 6.22 -11.51 7.69
C ARG A 56 7.29 -12.58 7.56
N GLN A 57 8.51 -12.21 7.22
CA GLN A 57 9.63 -13.14 7.18
C GLN A 57 9.95 -13.71 8.56
N LYS A 58 9.79 -12.93 9.63
CA LYS A 58 9.93 -13.41 11.01
C LYS A 58 8.78 -14.31 11.44
N SER A 59 7.55 -14.02 11.02
CA SER A 59 6.39 -14.85 11.39
C SER A 59 6.37 -16.22 10.71
N ASN A 60 6.96 -16.33 9.51
CA ASN A 60 7.02 -17.59 8.75
C ASN A 60 8.13 -18.56 9.21
N LYS A 61 8.80 -18.29 10.33
CA LYS A 61 9.91 -19.12 10.85
C LYS A 61 9.48 -20.25 11.82
N TYR A 62 8.21 -20.61 11.83
CA TYR A 62 7.65 -21.69 12.65
C TYR A 62 6.80 -22.62 11.78
#